data_AF-W4LK65-F1
#
_entry.id   AF-W4LK65-F1
#
_cell.length_a   1.000
_cell.length_b   1.000
_cell.length_c   1.000
_cell.angle_alpha   90.00
_cell.angle_beta   90.00
_cell.angle_gamma   90.00
#
_symmetry.space_group_name_H-M   'P 1'
#
loop_
_entity.id
_entity.type
_entity.pdbx_description
1 polymer ?
#
loop_
_entity_poly.entity_id
_entity_poly.type
_entity_poly.pdbx_seq_one_letter_code
_entity_poly.pdbx_strand_id
1 'polypeptide(L)'
;METLGDTLNQLRSGDVLFIDSSHEIGVGNDVIFLYLQLIPRLPQGTLIHIHDIFLPYDYPRSWVIDERWGFTEQYLVQALLTYSDAFEVIWASYYLQQTLPQFAIYFPHAQHRTGKSLWLRKRLPAIAVEAA
;
A
#
# COMPACT_ATOMS: atom_id res chain seq x y z
N MET A 1 -17.26 22.82 -2.79
CA MET A 1 -16.21 21.85 -3.15
C MET A 1 -15.70 21.29 -1.85
N GLU A 2 -15.97 20.03 -1.57
CA GLU A 2 -15.55 19.38 -0.32
C GLU A 2 -14.02 19.29 -0.30
N THR A 3 -13.39 19.70 0.80
CA THR A 3 -11.93 19.64 0.92
C THR A 3 -11.50 18.24 1.33
N LEU A 4 -10.22 17.90 1.12
CA LEU A 4 -9.71 16.62 1.62
C LEU A 4 -9.89 16.46 3.14
N GLY A 5 -9.82 17.57 3.89
CA GLY A 5 -10.09 17.56 5.33
C GLY A 5 -11.53 17.15 5.64
N ASP A 6 -12.49 17.65 4.87
CA ASP A 6 -13.91 17.29 5.03
C ASP A 6 -14.15 15.82 4.71
N THR A 7 -13.51 15.29 3.66
CA THR A 7 -13.58 13.85 3.30
C THR A 7 -12.94 12.97 4.37
N LEU A 8 -11.77 13.35 4.90
CA LEU A 8 -11.08 12.60 5.94
C LEU A 8 -11.89 12.53 7.24
N ASN A 9 -12.61 13.59 7.59
CA ASN A 9 -13.47 13.63 8.78
C ASN A 9 -14.67 12.65 8.70
N GLN A 10 -15.02 12.19 7.50
CA GLN A 10 -16.09 11.22 7.30
C GLN A 10 -15.60 9.77 7.39
N LEU A 11 -14.30 9.54 7.23
CA LEU A 11 -13.71 8.20 7.30
C LEU A 11 -13.78 7.65 8.74
N ARG A 12 -14.03 6.35 8.82
CA ARG A 12 -14.16 5.59 10.06
C ARG A 12 -13.21 4.39 10.05
N SER A 13 -13.02 3.82 11.24
CA SER A 13 -12.35 2.52 11.37
C SER A 13 -13.06 1.48 10.51
N GLY A 14 -12.30 0.71 9.74
CA GLY A 14 -12.82 -0.30 8.82
C GLY A 14 -13.09 0.20 7.39
N ASP A 15 -13.09 1.52 7.16
CA ASP A 15 -13.13 2.05 5.79
C ASP A 15 -11.84 1.72 5.04
N VAL A 16 -11.93 1.78 3.70
CA VAL A 16 -10.84 1.39 2.81
C VAL A 16 -10.27 2.60 2.08
N LEU A 17 -8.97 2.82 2.19
CA LEU A 17 -8.19 3.62 1.26
C LEU A 17 -7.61 2.70 0.18
N PHE A 18 -7.95 2.96 -1.08
CA PHE A 18 -7.40 2.25 -2.24
C PHE A 18 -6.37 3.15 -2.95
N ILE A 19 -5.11 2.70 -3.00
CA ILE A 19 -4.00 3.44 -3.59
C ILE A 19 -3.60 2.78 -4.91
N ASP A 20 -3.82 3.52 -5.99
CA ASP A 20 -3.28 3.27 -7.33
C ASP A 20 -2.65 4.59 -7.76
N SER A 21 -1.35 4.73 -7.47
CA SER A 21 -0.61 5.99 -7.54
C SER A 21 0.29 6.01 -8.77
N SER A 22 1.13 7.03 -8.92
CA SER A 22 2.23 7.00 -9.89
C SER A 22 3.27 5.89 -9.61
N HIS A 23 3.27 5.32 -8.41
CA HIS A 23 4.23 4.32 -7.91
C HIS A 23 5.71 4.78 -7.92
N GLU A 24 5.98 6.02 -8.27
CA GLU A 24 7.31 6.62 -8.33
C GLU A 24 7.46 7.65 -7.21
N ILE A 25 8.61 7.71 -6.54
CA ILE A 25 8.88 8.72 -5.52
C ILE A 25 9.45 9.97 -6.19
N GLY A 26 8.76 11.10 -6.05
CA GLY A 26 9.20 12.39 -6.59
C GLY A 26 8.91 13.55 -5.62
N VAL A 27 9.59 14.69 -5.83
CA VAL A 27 9.39 15.86 -4.96
C VAL A 27 7.94 16.33 -5.00
N GLY A 28 7.25 16.25 -3.87
CA GLY A 28 5.89 16.75 -3.70
C GLY A 28 4.82 16.01 -4.52
N ASN A 29 5.12 14.81 -5.02
CA ASN A 29 4.18 14.07 -5.84
C ASN A 29 3.10 13.35 -5.00
N ASP A 30 2.22 12.63 -5.69
CA ASP A 30 1.12 11.88 -5.11
C ASP A 30 1.59 10.81 -4.11
N VAL A 31 2.64 10.04 -4.42
CA VAL A 31 3.21 9.07 -3.46
C VAL A 31 3.64 9.78 -2.18
N ILE A 32 4.46 10.82 -2.26
CA ILE A 32 4.90 11.56 -1.08
C ILE A 32 3.73 12.15 -0.30
N PHE A 33 2.73 12.69 -1.00
CA PHE A 33 1.52 13.19 -0.38
C PHE A 33 0.75 12.10 0.37
N LEU A 34 0.57 10.93 -0.23
CA LEU A 34 -0.15 9.80 0.36
C LEU A 34 0.51 9.35 1.67
N TYR A 35 1.82 9.09 1.66
CA TYR A 35 2.53 8.55 2.82
C TYR A 35 2.81 9.58 3.92
N LEU A 36 3.13 10.82 3.55
CA LEU A 36 3.51 11.84 4.53
C LEU A 36 2.35 12.73 4.97
N GLN A 37 1.27 12.83 4.20
CA GLN A 37 0.15 13.71 4.52
C GLN A 37 -1.16 12.94 4.73
N LEU A 38 -1.54 12.03 3.84
CA LEU A 38 -2.85 11.38 3.91
C LEU A 38 -2.89 10.26 4.95
N ILE A 39 -2.05 9.23 4.80
CA ILE A 39 -2.03 8.03 5.63
C ILE A 39 -1.93 8.34 7.14
N PRO A 40 -1.07 9.28 7.60
CA PRO A 40 -0.98 9.63 9.02
C PRO A 40 -2.29 10.15 9.63
N ARG A 41 -3.13 10.80 8.82
CA ARG A 41 -4.41 11.40 9.23
C ARG A 41 -5.59 10.43 9.19
N LEU A 42 -5.39 9.23 8.63
CA LEU A 42 -6.45 8.22 8.58
C LEU A 42 -6.81 7.75 10.01
N PRO A 43 -8.09 7.45 10.29
CA PRO A 43 -8.49 6.81 11.52
C PRO A 43 -7.71 5.52 11.81
N GLN A 44 -7.57 5.18 13.09
CA GLN A 44 -7.13 3.84 13.47
C GLN A 44 -8.11 2.80 12.91
N GLY A 45 -7.59 1.66 12.45
CA GLY A 45 -8.40 0.56 11.91
C GLY A 45 -8.77 0.71 10.43
N THR A 46 -8.44 1.82 9.77
CA THR A 46 -8.57 1.95 8.31
C THR A 46 -7.76 0.86 7.61
N LEU A 47 -8.37 0.25 6.59
CA LEU A 47 -7.72 -0.70 5.69
C LEU A 47 -7.10 0.06 4.52
N ILE A 48 -5.84 -0.21 4.21
CA ILE A 48 -5.09 0.45 3.16
C ILE A 48 -4.70 -0.61 2.14
N HIS A 49 -5.22 -0.50 0.93
CA HIS A 49 -4.80 -1.29 -0.22
C HIS A 49 -3.79 -0.50 -1.03
N ILE A 50 -2.61 -1.06 -1.26
CA ILE A 50 -1.59 -0.50 -2.14
C ILE A 50 -1.44 -1.45 -3.32
N HIS A 51 -1.78 -0.95 -4.51
CA HIS A 51 -1.64 -1.67 -5.76
C HIS A 51 -0.16 -1.79 -6.16
N ASP A 52 0.18 -2.78 -6.97
CA ASP A 52 1.51 -2.98 -7.55
C ASP A 52 2.66 -3.12 -6.54
N ILE A 53 2.40 -3.83 -5.43
CA ILE A 53 3.41 -4.20 -4.43
C ILE A 53 3.70 -5.70 -4.44
N PHE A 54 4.98 -6.06 -4.41
CA PHE A 54 5.48 -7.44 -4.51
C PHE A 54 6.16 -7.97 -3.24
N LEU A 55 6.20 -7.16 -2.17
CA LEU A 55 6.90 -7.49 -0.93
C LEU A 55 6.58 -8.90 -0.40
N PRO A 56 7.59 -9.61 0.14
CA PRO A 56 8.98 -9.16 0.37
C PRO A 56 9.89 -9.33 -0.85
N TYR A 57 9.34 -9.59 -2.04
CA TYR A 57 10.12 -9.70 -3.28
C TYR A 57 10.32 -8.31 -3.92
N ASP A 58 11.35 -8.21 -4.75
CA ASP A 58 11.57 -7.06 -5.62
C ASP A 58 10.56 -6.97 -6.77
N TYR A 59 10.52 -5.81 -7.42
CA TYR A 59 9.75 -5.64 -8.65
C TYR A 59 10.19 -6.65 -9.71
N PRO A 60 9.26 -7.18 -10.53
CA PRO A 60 9.61 -8.10 -11.61
C PRO A 60 10.66 -7.50 -12.53
N ARG A 61 11.65 -8.32 -12.94
CA ARG A 61 12.70 -7.89 -13.86
C ARG A 61 12.14 -7.24 -15.12
N SER A 62 11.05 -7.77 -15.67
CA SER A 62 10.44 -7.22 -16.88
C SER A 62 9.96 -5.78 -16.70
N TRP A 63 9.43 -5.43 -15.52
CA TRP A 63 9.00 -4.07 -15.23
C TRP A 63 10.18 -3.10 -15.15
N VAL A 64 11.28 -3.54 -14.56
CA VAL A 64 12.46 -2.69 -14.34
C VAL A 64 13.32 -2.57 -15.60
N ILE A 65 13.52 -3.65 -16.34
CA ILE A 65 14.49 -3.73 -17.45
C ILE A 65 13.83 -3.55 -18.81
N ASP A 66 12.73 -4.27 -19.05
CA ASP A 66 12.09 -4.30 -20.36
C ASP A 66 11.18 -3.07 -20.51
N GLU A 67 10.29 -2.83 -19.54
CA GLU A 67 9.36 -1.70 -19.51
C GLU A 67 9.98 -0.40 -18.97
N ARG A 68 11.07 -0.52 -18.20
CA ARG A 68 11.80 0.61 -17.58
C ARG A 68 10.92 1.50 -16.71
N TRP A 69 9.97 0.93 -15.99
CA TRP A 69 9.15 1.68 -15.05
C TRP A 69 10.01 2.14 -13.86
N GLY A 70 9.88 3.42 -13.49
CA GLY A 70 10.57 4.05 -12.37
C GLY A 70 9.97 3.73 -11.00
N PHE A 71 9.25 2.62 -10.87
CA PHE A 71 8.49 2.31 -9.67
C PHE A 71 9.43 2.11 -8.48
N THR A 72 9.18 2.86 -7.42
CA THR A 72 10.01 2.94 -6.22
C THR A 72 9.19 2.97 -4.93
N GLU A 73 7.86 3.11 -5.03
CA GLU A 73 6.95 3.17 -3.88
C GLU A 73 7.10 1.98 -2.92
N GLN A 74 7.27 0.74 -3.43
CA GLN A 74 7.35 -0.41 -2.53
C GLN A 74 8.52 -0.35 -1.54
N TYR A 75 9.61 0.31 -1.90
CA TYR A 75 10.77 0.44 -1.02
C TYR A 75 10.48 1.42 0.13
N LEU A 76 9.70 2.47 -0.14
CA LEU A 76 9.16 3.35 0.91
C LEU A 76 8.21 2.58 1.82
N VAL A 77 7.32 1.75 1.26
CA VAL A 77 6.43 0.88 2.03
C VAL A 77 7.21 -0.11 2.89
N GLN A 78 8.25 -0.75 2.33
CA GLN A 78 9.08 -1.69 3.07
C GLN A 78 9.82 -1.00 4.22
N ALA A 79 10.38 0.18 3.99
CA ALA A 79 11.02 0.97 5.04
C ALA A 79 10.02 1.35 6.14
N LEU A 80 8.81 1.78 5.76
CA LEU A 80 7.72 2.09 6.69
C LEU A 80 7.37 0.89 7.56
N LEU A 81 7.32 -0.34 7.01
CA LEU A 81 6.95 -1.54 7.74
C LEU A 81 8.09 -2.13 8.59
N THR A 82 9.34 -2.02 8.15
CA THR A 82 10.48 -2.73 8.77
C THR A 82 10.72 -2.33 10.23
N TYR A 83 10.45 -1.07 10.58
CA TYR A 83 10.70 -0.52 11.92
C TYR A 83 9.45 0.08 12.56
N SER A 84 8.26 -0.41 12.19
CA SER A 84 7.01 0.18 12.63
C SER A 84 5.98 -0.85 13.06
N ASP A 85 5.44 -0.65 14.26
CA ASP A 85 4.23 -1.33 14.73
C ASP A 85 2.95 -0.56 14.33
N ALA A 86 3.08 0.51 13.54
CA ALA A 86 1.95 1.35 13.17
C ALA A 86 0.99 0.71 12.17
N PHE A 87 1.40 -0.39 11.54
CA PHE A 87 0.61 -1.11 10.55
C PHE A 87 0.66 -2.62 10.81
N GLU A 88 -0.47 -3.26 10.57
CA GLU A 88 -0.58 -4.71 10.48
C GLU A 88 -0.62 -5.11 9.02
N VAL A 89 0.23 -6.05 8.60
CA VAL A 89 0.10 -6.67 7.28
C VAL A 89 -1.06 -7.67 7.32
N ILE A 90 -2.14 -7.38 6.58
CA ILE A 90 -3.33 -8.23 6.50
C ILE A 90 -3.22 -9.22 5.34
N TRP A 91 -2.66 -8.76 4.21
CA TRP A 91 -2.55 -9.58 2.99
C TRP A 91 -1.43 -9.09 2.08
N ALA A 92 -0.46 -9.96 1.77
CA ALA A 92 0.57 -9.71 0.76
C ALA A 92 0.34 -10.66 -0.41
N SER A 93 -0.37 -10.21 -1.44
CA SER A 93 -0.92 -11.10 -2.48
C SER A 93 0.14 -11.88 -3.26
N TYR A 94 1.23 -11.22 -3.66
CA TYR A 94 2.32 -11.88 -4.38
C TYR A 94 2.98 -12.94 -3.50
N TYR A 95 3.34 -12.58 -2.27
CA TYR A 95 3.93 -13.51 -1.30
C TYR A 95 3.05 -14.73 -1.06
N LEU A 96 1.76 -14.52 -0.81
CA LEU A 96 0.82 -15.62 -0.58
C LEU A 96 0.65 -16.49 -1.81
N GLN A 97 0.67 -15.91 -3.02
CA GLN A 97 0.65 -16.70 -4.25
C GLN A 97 1.90 -17.58 -4.40
N GLN A 98 3.07 -17.11 -3.97
CA GLN A 98 4.32 -17.89 -4.04
C GLN A 98 4.43 -18.95 -2.95
N THR A 99 3.84 -18.72 -1.77
CA THR A 99 4.12 -19.52 -0.58
C THR A 99 2.97 -20.35 -0.08
N LEU A 100 1.71 -20.00 -0.39
CA LEU A 100 0.55 -20.75 0.07
C LEU A 100 0.45 -22.09 -0.68
N PRO A 101 0.56 -23.23 0.01
CA PRO A 101 0.36 -24.52 -0.61
C PRO A 101 -1.05 -24.63 -1.22
N GLN A 102 -1.14 -25.23 -2.41
CA GLN A 102 -2.39 -25.39 -3.13
C GLN A 102 -3.15 -24.06 -3.37
N PHE A 103 -2.45 -22.92 -3.49
CA PHE A 103 -3.04 -21.61 -3.79
C PHE A 103 -4.10 -21.68 -4.91
N ALA A 104 -3.81 -22.45 -5.96
CA ALA A 104 -4.70 -22.66 -7.09
C ALA A 104 -6.07 -23.26 -6.73
N ILE A 105 -6.17 -24.07 -5.68
CA ILE A 105 -7.43 -24.66 -5.19
C ILE A 105 -8.27 -23.60 -4.47
N TYR A 106 -7.61 -22.76 -3.64
CA TYR A 106 -8.29 -21.70 -2.89
C TYR A 106 -8.65 -20.49 -3.77
N PHE A 107 -7.87 -20.23 -4.81
CA PHE A 107 -8.02 -19.09 -5.71
C PHE A 107 -8.06 -19.53 -7.18
N PRO A 108 -9.06 -20.33 -7.60
CA PRO A 108 -9.10 -20.92 -8.93
C PRO A 108 -9.14 -19.89 -10.07
N HIS A 109 -9.69 -18.71 -9.82
CA HIS A 109 -9.76 -17.62 -10.82
C HIS A 109 -8.52 -16.72 -10.84
N ALA A 110 -7.59 -16.90 -9.92
CA ALA A 110 -6.35 -16.10 -9.84
C ALA A 110 -5.10 -16.86 -10.30
N GLN A 111 -5.24 -18.12 -10.74
CA GLN A 111 -4.12 -18.98 -11.12
C GLN A 111 -3.23 -18.39 -12.22
N HIS A 112 -3.84 -17.62 -13.14
CA HIS A 112 -3.15 -17.01 -14.29
C HIS A 112 -2.93 -15.51 -14.13
N ARG A 113 -3.21 -14.95 -12.95
CA ARG A 113 -2.99 -13.54 -12.64
C ARG A 113 -1.92 -13.42 -11.57
N THR A 114 -1.02 -12.47 -11.73
CA THR A 114 -0.02 -12.17 -10.70
C THR A 114 -0.66 -11.34 -9.59
N GLY A 115 -0.58 -11.81 -8.35
CA GLY A 115 -0.93 -11.01 -7.19
C GLY A 115 0.01 -9.81 -7.11
N LYS A 116 -0.54 -8.59 -7.09
CA LYS A 116 0.23 -7.33 -7.06
C LYS A 116 -0.47 -6.31 -6.16
N SER A 117 -0.60 -6.67 -4.89
CA SER A 117 -1.28 -5.85 -3.88
C SER A 117 -0.82 -6.20 -2.48
N LEU A 118 -0.73 -5.16 -1.67
CA LEU A 118 -0.51 -5.24 -0.23
C LEU A 118 -1.68 -4.59 0.50
N TRP A 119 -2.22 -5.29 1.49
CA TRP A 119 -3.23 -4.77 2.39
C TRP A 119 -2.65 -4.61 3.78
N LEU A 120 -2.83 -3.41 4.31
CA LEU A 120 -2.43 -3.02 5.65
C LEU A 120 -3.66 -2.62 6.46
N ARG A 121 -3.61 -2.81 7.77
CA ARG A 121 -4.52 -2.17 8.73
C ARG A 121 -3.74 -1.19 9.57
N LYS A 122 -4.17 0.07 9.62
CA LYS A 122 -3.57 1.09 10.46
C LYS A 122 -3.84 0.78 11.94
N ARG A 123 -2.78 0.70 12.77
CA ARG A 123 -2.87 0.37 14.20
C ARG A 123 -2.83 1.59 15.11
N LEU A 124 -2.15 2.65 14.71
CA LEU A 124 -2.05 3.88 15.51
C LEU A 124 -3.19 4.86 15.18
N PRO A 125 -3.58 5.73 16.14
CA PRO A 125 -4.53 6.81 15.91
C PRO A 125 -4.05 7.80 14.83
N ALA A 126 -4.99 8.59 14.31
CA ALA A 126 -4.66 9.71 13.42
C ALA A 126 -3.75 10.70 14.16
N ILE A 127 -2.76 11.25 13.46
CA ILE A 127 -1.87 12.28 13.99
C ILE A 127 -1.97 13.56 13.17
N ALA A 128 -1.80 14.70 13.83
CA ALA A 128 -1.57 15.96 13.14
C ALA A 128 -0.20 15.87 12.45
N VAL A 129 -0.16 16.14 11.15
CA VAL A 129 1.12 16.31 10.45
C VAL A 129 1.46 17.79 10.56
N GLU A 130 2.23 18.12 11.59
CA GLU A 130 2.92 19.41 11.69
C GLU A 130 4.21 19.30 10.87
N ALA A 131 4.64 20.40 10.26
CA ALA A 131 5.91 20.42 9.54
C ALA A 131 7.03 20.13 10.55
N ALA A 132 7.62 18.94 10.45
CA ALA A 132 8.79 18.54 11.24
C ALA A 132 10.00 19.43 10.91
#